data_AF-A0A9P6WPH6-F1
#
_entry.id   AF-A0A9P6WPH6-F1
#
_cell.length_a   1.000
_cell.length_b   1.000
_cell.length_c   1.000
_cell.angle_alpha   90.00
_cell.angle_beta   90.00
_cell.angle_gamma   90.00
#
_symmetry.space_group_name_H-M   'P 1'
#
loop_
_entity.id
_entity.type
_entity.pdbx_description
1 polymer ?
#
loop_
_entity_poly.entity_id
_entity_poly.type
_entity_poly.pdbx_seq_one_letter_code
_entity_poly.pdbx_strand_id
1 'polypeptide(L)'
;MQPFVHEAGNKHAVELAKKAEQTGLTTMFNNDPKVSVETFTFYKKYSFFHPDLNDDDANAFATLVRECVHFEVETVSSMLTFGLDLNLVFPQVTVSYMFRSCRASLKDRYKDKGVDDQIAEAFARDLVENVYNFIKPKMDLPDMKWQGASANLL
;
A
#
# COMPACT_ATOMS: atom_id res chain seq x y z
N MET A 1 -10.09 -10.43 -28.98
CA MET A 1 -8.64 -10.32 -28.70
C MET A 1 -8.38 -11.04 -27.40
N GLN A 2 -7.50 -12.05 -27.39
CA GLN A 2 -7.00 -12.57 -26.12
C GLN A 2 -6.02 -11.56 -25.51
N PRO A 3 -6.04 -11.32 -24.19
CA PRO A 3 -5.03 -10.49 -23.56
C PRO A 3 -3.66 -11.13 -23.77
N PHE A 4 -2.69 -10.32 -24.21
CA PHE A 4 -1.31 -10.74 -24.35
C PHE A 4 -0.72 -10.96 -22.94
N VAL A 5 -0.29 -12.18 -22.65
CA VAL A 5 0.34 -12.56 -21.39
C VAL A 5 1.81 -12.83 -21.66
N HIS A 6 2.70 -12.06 -21.03
CA HIS A 6 4.14 -12.27 -21.13
C HIS A 6 4.55 -13.46 -20.25
N GLU A 7 4.95 -14.58 -20.85
CA GLU A 7 5.16 -15.85 -20.12
C GLU A 7 6.14 -15.74 -18.93
N ALA A 8 7.29 -15.10 -19.13
CA ALA A 8 8.27 -14.92 -18.06
C ALA A 8 7.75 -14.02 -16.94
N GLY A 9 6.94 -13.02 -17.29
CA GLY A 9 6.33 -12.12 -16.34
C GLY A 9 5.23 -12.80 -15.54
N ASN A 10 4.38 -13.58 -16.20
CA ASN A 10 3.37 -14.41 -15.56
C ASN A 10 3.99 -15.43 -14.59
N LYS A 11 5.14 -16.02 -14.92
CA LYS A 11 5.85 -16.92 -14.01
C LYS A 11 6.26 -16.21 -12.72
N HIS A 12 6.85 -15.01 -12.83
CA HIS A 12 7.21 -14.21 -11.66
C HIS A 12 5.97 -13.74 -10.87
N ALA A 13 4.87 -13.40 -11.54
CA ALA A 13 3.62 -13.03 -10.88
C ALA A 13 3.08 -14.20 -10.02
N VAL A 14 3.11 -15.42 -10.56
CA VAL A 14 2.71 -16.63 -9.82
C VAL A 14 3.65 -16.93 -8.65
N GLU A 15 4.96 -16.74 -8.82
CA GLU A 15 5.95 -16.90 -7.74
C GLU A 15 5.71 -15.88 -6.62
N LEU A 16 5.43 -14.64 -6.97
CA LEU A 16 5.13 -13.58 -6.02
C LEU A 16 3.81 -13.85 -5.27
N ALA A 17 2.75 -14.28 -5.97
CA ALA A 17 1.50 -14.67 -5.34
C ALA A 17 1.70 -15.82 -4.33
N LYS A 18 2.44 -16.87 -4.72
CA LYS A 18 2.78 -17.98 -3.81
C LYS A 18 3.57 -17.51 -2.59
N LYS A 19 4.52 -16.58 -2.77
CA LYS A 19 5.30 -16.03 -1.66
C LYS A 19 4.43 -15.19 -0.72
N ALA A 20 3.48 -14.43 -1.27
CA ALA A 20 2.52 -13.65 -0.49
C ALA A 20 1.61 -14.55 0.37
N GLU A 21 1.17 -15.68 -0.19
CA GLU A 21 0.42 -16.71 0.54
C GLU A 21 1.27 -17.36 1.64
N GLN A 22 2.50 -17.78 1.33
CA GLN A 22 3.40 -18.43 2.29
C GLN A 22 3.79 -17.52 3.46
N THR A 23 3.95 -16.23 3.21
CA THR A 23 4.26 -15.24 4.25
C THR A 23 3.03 -14.83 5.05
N GLY A 24 1.83 -15.24 4.63
CA GLY A 24 0.55 -14.86 5.24
C GLY A 24 0.19 -13.38 5.05
N LEU A 25 0.96 -12.63 4.26
CA LEU A 25 0.85 -11.18 4.11
C LEU A 25 -0.55 -10.74 3.66
N THR A 26 -1.14 -11.48 2.73
CA THR A 26 -2.47 -11.20 2.17
C THR A 26 -3.63 -11.41 3.15
N THR A 27 -3.36 -12.03 4.30
CA THR A 27 -4.39 -12.35 5.31
C THR A 27 -4.12 -11.71 6.67
N MET A 28 -2.89 -11.26 6.91
CA MET A 28 -2.41 -10.76 8.20
C MET A 28 -3.26 -9.61 8.76
N PHE A 29 -3.75 -8.72 7.91
CA PHE A 29 -4.49 -7.51 8.33
C PHE A 29 -6.00 -7.60 8.08
N ASN A 30 -6.54 -8.79 7.74
CA ASN A 30 -7.93 -8.93 7.30
C ASN A 30 -8.94 -9.05 8.45
N ASN A 31 -8.52 -9.59 9.59
CA ASN A 31 -9.44 -10.09 10.62
C ASN A 31 -9.41 -9.29 11.93
N ASP A 32 -8.25 -8.77 12.33
CA ASP A 32 -8.11 -8.02 13.59
C ASP A 32 -7.42 -6.68 13.33
N PRO A 33 -8.14 -5.54 13.49
CA PRO A 33 -7.57 -4.22 13.35
C PRO A 33 -6.39 -3.95 14.27
N LYS A 34 -6.32 -4.63 15.43
CA LYS A 34 -5.21 -4.48 16.37
C LYS A 34 -3.88 -4.90 15.77
N VAL A 35 -3.87 -5.87 14.86
CA VAL A 35 -2.63 -6.30 14.18
C VAL A 35 -2.02 -5.13 13.42
N SER A 36 -2.82 -4.32 12.73
CA SER A 36 -2.32 -3.12 12.05
C SER A 36 -1.79 -2.08 13.05
N VAL A 37 -2.51 -1.85 14.15
CA VAL A 37 -2.15 -0.87 15.21
C VAL A 37 -0.87 -1.25 15.94
N GLU A 38 -0.67 -2.54 16.19
CA GLU A 38 0.52 -3.09 16.84
C GLU A 38 1.72 -3.15 15.88
N THR A 39 1.48 -3.39 14.59
CA THR A 39 2.54 -3.47 13.57
C THR A 39 3.11 -2.11 13.21
N PHE A 40 2.26 -1.08 13.10
CA PHE A 40 2.65 0.23 12.58
C PHE A 40 2.38 1.31 13.62
N THR A 41 3.41 2.04 14.07
CA THR A 41 3.25 3.06 15.12
C THR A 41 3.38 4.51 14.62
N PHE A 42 3.59 4.71 13.31
CA PHE A 42 3.77 6.03 12.72
C PHE A 42 2.57 6.96 12.95
N TYR A 43 1.36 6.40 13.10
CA TYR A 43 0.14 7.18 13.33
C TYR A 43 0.21 8.06 14.58
N LYS A 44 1.03 7.68 15.58
CA LYS A 44 1.15 8.41 16.85
C LYS A 44 1.66 9.85 16.73
N LYS A 45 2.23 10.21 15.58
CA LYS A 45 2.66 11.59 15.30
C LYS A 45 1.50 12.51 14.87
N TYR A 46 0.32 11.96 14.61
CA TYR A 46 -0.85 12.70 14.17
C TYR A 46 -1.88 12.79 15.29
N SER A 47 -2.29 14.02 15.62
CA SER A 47 -3.27 14.30 16.68
C SER A 47 -4.74 14.15 16.25
N PHE A 48 -5.01 13.83 14.99
CA PHE A 48 -6.37 13.70 14.46
C PHE A 48 -6.86 12.24 14.34
N PHE A 49 -5.95 11.28 14.54
CA PHE A 49 -6.16 9.86 14.22
C PHE A 49 -5.57 8.99 15.33
N HIS A 50 -6.46 8.27 16.04
CA HIS A 50 -6.10 7.54 17.27
C HIS A 50 -6.59 6.10 17.23
N PRO A 51 -6.03 5.25 16.35
CA PRO A 51 -6.47 3.87 16.17
C PRO A 51 -6.15 2.97 17.39
N ASP A 52 -5.35 3.45 18.33
CA ASP A 52 -5.09 2.80 19.62
C ASP A 52 -6.12 3.14 20.71
N LEU A 53 -6.89 4.20 20.52
CA LEU A 53 -7.83 4.70 21.53
C LEU A 53 -9.30 4.48 21.16
N ASN A 54 -9.62 4.30 19.88
CA ASN A 54 -10.98 4.06 19.43
C ASN A 54 -11.08 3.06 18.26
N ASP A 55 -12.17 2.30 18.25
CA ASP A 55 -12.40 1.20 17.30
C ASP A 55 -12.63 1.71 15.87
N ASP A 56 -13.23 2.89 15.70
CA ASP A 56 -13.51 3.45 14.36
C ASP A 56 -12.22 3.77 13.60
N ASP A 57 -11.28 4.47 14.26
CA ASP A 57 -9.96 4.77 13.71
C ASP A 57 -9.13 3.48 13.57
N ALA A 58 -9.27 2.49 14.47
CA ALA A 58 -8.60 1.19 14.35
C ALA A 58 -9.03 0.47 13.07
N ASN A 59 -10.34 0.39 12.82
CA ASN A 59 -10.90 -0.20 11.61
C ASN A 59 -10.52 0.58 10.35
N ALA A 60 -10.50 1.92 10.43
CA ALA A 60 -10.02 2.77 9.35
C ALA A 60 -8.54 2.48 9.02
N PHE A 61 -7.71 2.36 10.06
CA PHE A 61 -6.28 2.10 9.92
C PHE A 61 -6.02 0.75 9.28
N ALA A 62 -6.71 -0.28 9.78
CA ALA A 62 -6.60 -1.63 9.23
C ALA A 62 -7.04 -1.70 7.77
N THR A 63 -8.09 -0.96 7.40
CA THR A 63 -8.54 -0.85 6.00
C THR A 63 -7.46 -0.22 5.13
N LEU A 64 -6.89 0.91 5.54
CA LEU A 64 -5.83 1.60 4.81
C LEU A 64 -4.58 0.72 4.64
N VAL A 65 -4.14 0.04 5.71
CA VAL A 65 -3.02 -0.90 5.67
C VAL A 65 -3.30 -2.06 4.73
N ARG A 66 -4.49 -2.67 4.83
CA ARG A 66 -4.91 -3.77 3.97
C ARG A 66 -4.93 -3.36 2.51
N GLU A 67 -5.49 -2.19 2.19
CA GLU A 67 -5.49 -1.64 0.84
C GLU A 67 -4.07 -1.48 0.29
N CYS A 68 -3.14 -0.93 1.07
CA CYS A 68 -1.73 -0.85 0.65
C CYS A 68 -1.11 -2.23 0.38
N VAL A 69 -1.33 -3.20 1.28
CA VAL A 69 -0.75 -4.55 1.12
C VAL A 69 -1.34 -5.31 -0.07
N HIS A 70 -2.67 -5.30 -0.22
CA HIS A 70 -3.34 -5.94 -1.35
C HIS A 70 -2.96 -5.29 -2.67
N PHE A 71 -2.97 -3.96 -2.69
CA PHE A 71 -2.65 -3.21 -3.89
C PHE A 71 -1.23 -3.49 -4.36
N GLU A 72 -0.26 -3.58 -3.45
CA GLU A 72 1.09 -3.98 -3.81
C GLU A 72 1.09 -5.38 -4.44
N VAL A 73 0.55 -6.40 -3.78
CA VAL A 73 0.64 -7.78 -4.30
C VAL A 73 -0.08 -7.96 -5.65
N GLU A 74 -1.27 -7.35 -5.81
CA GLU A 74 -2.11 -7.52 -7.00
C GLU A 74 -1.64 -6.67 -8.18
N THR A 75 -1.26 -5.41 -7.95
CA THR A 75 -0.78 -4.51 -9.01
C THR A 75 0.52 -5.02 -9.61
N VAL A 76 1.39 -5.54 -8.76
CA VAL A 76 2.68 -6.10 -9.13
C VAL A 76 2.52 -7.34 -9.98
N SER A 77 1.68 -8.27 -9.53
CA SER A 77 1.37 -9.49 -10.27
C SER A 77 0.78 -9.16 -11.65
N SER A 78 -0.09 -8.15 -11.70
CA SER A 78 -0.70 -7.68 -12.95
C SER A 78 0.32 -7.06 -13.91
N MET A 79 1.18 -6.15 -13.44
CA MET A 79 2.21 -5.50 -14.27
C MET A 79 3.23 -6.50 -14.83
N LEU A 80 3.63 -7.47 -14.00
CA LEU A 80 4.47 -8.58 -14.42
C LEU A 80 3.82 -9.39 -15.54
N THR A 81 2.53 -9.69 -15.43
CA THR A 81 1.78 -10.46 -16.43
C THR A 81 1.77 -9.76 -17.80
N PHE A 82 1.82 -8.42 -17.83
CA PHE A 82 1.94 -7.62 -19.05
C PHE A 82 3.37 -7.45 -19.59
N GLY A 83 4.39 -8.02 -18.91
CA GLY A 83 5.78 -7.97 -19.34
C GLY A 83 6.50 -6.65 -19.00
N LEU A 84 5.97 -5.88 -18.05
CA LEU A 84 6.60 -4.64 -17.59
C LEU A 84 7.79 -4.95 -16.65
N ASP A 85 8.88 -4.20 -16.82
CA ASP A 85 10.05 -4.30 -15.94
C ASP A 85 9.71 -3.74 -14.55
N LEU A 86 9.85 -4.61 -13.54
CA LEU A 86 9.72 -4.27 -12.13
C LEU A 86 10.60 -3.09 -11.74
N ASN A 87 11.81 -2.95 -12.29
CA ASN A 87 12.70 -1.87 -11.88
C ASN A 87 12.31 -0.50 -12.45
N LEU A 88 11.48 -0.48 -13.50
CA LEU A 88 11.10 0.73 -14.23
C LEU A 88 9.72 1.25 -13.83
N VAL A 89 8.73 0.36 -13.67
CA VAL A 89 7.32 0.75 -13.48
C VAL A 89 6.90 0.68 -12.01
N PHE A 90 7.46 -0.26 -11.26
CA PHE A 90 6.93 -0.72 -9.99
C PHE A 90 7.05 0.28 -8.83
N PRO A 91 8.23 0.85 -8.52
CA PRO A 91 8.36 1.66 -7.32
C PRO A 91 7.65 3.00 -7.48
N GLN A 92 7.31 3.37 -8.72
CA GLN A 92 6.70 4.66 -9.05
C GLN A 92 5.18 4.53 -9.20
N VAL A 93 4.69 3.59 -10.01
CA VAL A 93 3.25 3.48 -10.27
C VAL A 93 2.52 2.94 -9.05
N THR A 94 3.06 1.91 -8.40
CA THR A 94 2.39 1.30 -7.24
C THR A 94 2.36 2.27 -6.06
N VAL A 95 3.47 2.95 -5.78
CA VAL A 95 3.57 4.00 -4.75
C VAL A 95 2.66 5.19 -5.05
N SER A 96 2.62 5.66 -6.31
CA SER A 96 1.74 6.77 -6.71
C SER A 96 0.27 6.45 -6.49
N TYR A 97 -0.15 5.23 -6.83
CA TYR A 97 -1.55 4.84 -6.72
C TYR A 97 -1.95 4.59 -5.28
N MET A 98 -1.13 3.89 -4.48
CA MET A 98 -1.36 3.74 -3.04
C MET A 98 -1.46 5.10 -2.35
N PHE A 99 -0.53 6.01 -2.65
CA PHE A 99 -0.53 7.37 -2.10
C PHE A 99 -1.82 8.12 -2.44
N ARG A 100 -2.24 8.11 -3.71
CA ARG A 100 -3.47 8.80 -4.15
C ARG A 100 -4.72 8.20 -3.51
N SER A 101 -4.83 6.88 -3.48
CA SER A 101 -5.98 6.18 -2.87
C SER A 101 -6.08 6.50 -1.38
N CYS A 102 -4.97 6.39 -0.65
CA CYS A 102 -4.95 6.67 0.78
C CYS A 102 -5.25 8.15 1.07
N ARG A 103 -4.68 9.08 0.30
CA ARG A 103 -4.95 10.52 0.45
C ARG A 103 -6.43 10.83 0.27
N ALA A 104 -7.08 10.26 -0.76
CA ALA A 104 -8.50 10.47 -1.02
C ALA A 104 -9.35 9.97 0.16
N SER A 105 -9.12 8.73 0.60
CA SER A 105 -9.83 8.13 1.73
C SER A 105 -9.69 8.94 3.04
N LEU A 106 -8.51 9.50 3.31
CA LEU A 106 -8.26 10.33 4.49
C LEU A 106 -8.99 11.67 4.44
N LYS A 107 -8.97 12.33 3.27
CA LYS A 107 -9.66 13.61 3.07
C LYS A 107 -11.16 13.47 3.25
N ASP A 108 -11.76 12.42 2.68
CA ASP A 108 -13.21 12.24 2.76
C ASP A 108 -13.67 11.86 4.16
N ARG A 109 -12.91 11.00 4.87
CA ARG A 109 -13.28 10.50 6.20
C ARG A 109 -13.00 11.49 7.33
N TYR A 110 -11.97 12.33 7.21
CA TYR A 110 -11.50 13.19 8.30
C TYR A 110 -11.60 14.69 8.00
N LYS A 111 -12.37 15.07 6.98
CA LYS A 111 -12.65 16.47 6.65
C LYS A 111 -13.11 17.28 7.87
N ASP A 112 -14.01 16.71 8.67
CA ASP A 112 -14.59 17.38 9.84
C ASP A 112 -13.63 17.43 11.05
N LYS A 113 -12.51 16.70 10.99
CA LYS A 113 -11.43 16.75 12.00
C LYS A 113 -10.33 17.78 11.64
N GLY A 114 -10.54 18.61 10.62
CA GLY A 114 -9.58 19.63 10.20
C GLY A 114 -8.37 19.08 9.43
N VAL A 115 -8.48 17.88 8.87
CA VAL A 115 -7.44 17.31 8.01
C VAL A 115 -7.44 18.07 6.69
N ASP A 116 -6.42 18.91 6.49
CA ASP A 116 -6.16 19.57 5.23
C ASP A 116 -5.35 18.67 4.27
N ASP A 117 -5.15 19.16 3.04
CA ASP A 117 -4.43 18.42 2.01
C ASP A 117 -2.99 18.10 2.42
N GLN A 118 -2.33 18.97 3.18
CA GLN A 118 -0.94 18.76 3.60
C GLN A 118 -0.84 17.64 4.62
N ILE A 119 -1.74 17.61 5.60
CA ILE A 119 -1.80 16.57 6.64
C ILE A 119 -2.16 15.22 6.00
N ALA A 120 -3.15 15.19 5.10
CA ALA A 120 -3.54 13.97 4.39
C ALA A 120 -2.40 13.42 3.51
N GLU A 121 -1.64 14.29 2.83
CA GLU A 121 -0.47 13.91 2.04
C GLU A 121 0.65 13.36 2.92
N ALA A 122 0.96 14.03 4.02
CA ALA A 122 1.97 13.55 4.95
C ALA A 122 1.61 12.14 5.47
N PHE A 123 0.38 11.97 5.95
CA PHE A 123 -0.09 10.67 6.44
C PHE A 123 -0.05 9.59 5.36
N ALA A 124 -0.56 9.86 4.16
CA ALA A 124 -0.57 8.89 3.07
C ALA A 124 0.86 8.47 2.67
N ARG A 125 1.81 9.42 2.65
CA ARG A 125 3.22 9.14 2.38
C ARG A 125 3.82 8.21 3.44
N ASP A 126 3.62 8.54 4.72
CA ASP A 126 4.12 7.72 5.82
C ASP A 126 3.49 6.33 5.86
N LEU A 127 2.19 6.22 5.59
CA LEU A 127 1.51 4.94 5.49
C LEU A 127 2.15 4.06 4.42
N VAL A 128 2.32 4.59 3.21
CA VAL A 128 2.93 3.86 2.09
C VAL A 128 4.37 3.48 2.40
N GLU A 129 5.17 4.39 2.95
CA GLU A 129 6.55 4.13 3.37
C GLU A 129 6.63 2.98 4.37
N ASN A 130 5.82 3.03 5.43
CA ASN A 130 5.86 2.04 6.49
C ASN A 130 5.38 0.68 6.00
N VAL A 131 4.28 0.62 5.25
CA VAL A 131 3.76 -0.62 4.68
C VAL A 131 4.75 -1.21 3.67
N TYR A 132 5.31 -0.40 2.76
CA TYR A 132 6.30 -0.85 1.78
C TYR A 132 7.55 -1.43 2.46
N ASN A 133 8.09 -0.72 3.45
CA ASN A 133 9.26 -1.20 4.19
C ASN A 133 8.98 -2.49 4.97
N PHE A 134 7.73 -2.71 5.39
CA PHE A 134 7.32 -3.95 6.04
C PHE A 134 7.22 -5.13 5.06
N ILE A 135 6.65 -4.93 3.88
CA ILE A 135 6.44 -6.00 2.88
C ILE A 135 7.71 -6.31 2.08
N LYS A 136 8.54 -5.30 1.78
CA LYS A 136 9.73 -5.42 0.95
C LYS A 136 10.63 -6.62 1.31
N PRO A 137 11.11 -6.78 2.56
CA PRO A 137 11.98 -7.91 2.91
C PRO A 137 11.28 -9.27 2.91
N LYS A 138 9.93 -9.29 2.97
CA LYS A 138 9.14 -10.54 2.93
C LYS A 138 8.89 -11.01 1.50
N MET A 139 8.89 -10.07 0.56
CA MET A 139 8.51 -10.28 -0.82
C MET A 139 9.68 -10.12 -1.81
N ASP A 140 10.87 -9.79 -1.33
CA ASP A 140 12.07 -9.43 -2.12
C ASP A 140 11.79 -8.31 -3.13
N LEU A 141 11.03 -7.29 -2.71
CA LEU A 141 10.71 -6.16 -3.58
C LEU A 141 11.94 -5.25 -3.77
N PRO A 142 12.00 -4.51 -4.91
CA PRO A 142 13.06 -3.53 -5.14
C PRO A 142 13.07 -2.39 -4.11
N ASP A 143 14.04 -1.49 -4.21
CA ASP A 143 14.01 -0.26 -3.42
C ASP A 143 12.89 0.67 -3.89
N MET A 144 12.16 1.25 -2.93
CA MET A 144 11.16 2.27 -3.19
C MET A 144 11.81 3.55 -3.75
N LYS A 145 11.18 4.18 -4.75
CA LYS A 145 11.65 5.47 -5.31
C LYS A 145 10.52 6.48 -5.36
N TRP A 146 10.58 7.48 -4.49
CA TRP A 146 9.64 8.61 -4.50
C TRP A 146 9.82 9.57 -5.68
N GLN A 147 11.00 9.60 -6.29
CA GLN A 147 11.23 10.39 -7.50
C GLN A 147 10.32 9.86 -8.61
N GLY A 148 9.38 10.71 -9.05
CA GLY A 148 8.32 10.28 -9.97
C GLY A 148 7.17 9.53 -9.29
N ALA A 149 6.91 9.75 -8.01
CA ALA A 149 5.65 9.36 -7.37
C ALA A 149 4.76 10.56 -7.04
N SER A 150 5.08 11.74 -7.60
CA SER A 150 4.33 12.97 -7.37
C SER A 150 2.96 12.90 -8.05
N ALA A 151 2.00 13.65 -7.49
CA ALA A 151 0.64 13.77 -8.00
C ALA A 151 0.55 14.25 -9.47
N ASN A 152 1.66 14.63 -10.10
CA ASN A 152 1.73 15.21 -11.45
C ASN A 152 2.17 14.22 -12.57
N LEU A 153 2.20 12.91 -12.31
CA LEU A 153 2.47 11.92 -13.37
C LEU A 153 1.24 11.52 -14.22
N LEU A 154 0.18 12.31 -14.16
CA LEU A 154 -0.88 12.40 -15.17
C LEU A 154 -1.26 13.87 -15.32
#